data_AF-A0A970EIH0-F1
#
_entry.id   AF-A0A970EIH0-F1
#
_cell.length_a   1.000
_cell.length_b   1.000
_cell.length_c   1.000
_cell.angle_alpha   90.00
_cell.angle_beta   90.00
_cell.angle_gamma   90.00
#
_symmetry.space_group_name_H-M   'P 1'
#
loop_
_entity.id
_entity.type
_entity.pdbx_description
1 polymer ?
#
loop_
_entity_poly.entity_id
_entity_poly.type
_entity_poly.pdbx_seq_one_letter_code
_entity_poly.pdbx_strand_id
1 'polypeptide(L)'
;MEVKILDIDNLSQAQEEIAAVGASPVSVKIMAPKAVFRVIKVSGISATAANILKQEMLSKGGEAAVWAGAVNCKQPTGDVILMGTLHQFRKVIRSLRIQPVGLPKLAEKLKKLLEDA
;
A
#
# COMPACT_ATOMS: atom_id res chain seq x y z
N MET A 1 2.92 -9.24 32.77
CA MET A 1 3.14 -8.82 31.38
C MET A 1 1.86 -8.16 30.92
N GLU A 2 1.95 -6.96 30.36
CA GLU A 2 0.80 -6.20 29.86
C GLU A 2 0.89 -6.12 28.33
N VAL A 3 -0.24 -6.28 27.64
CA VAL A 3 -0.34 -6.25 26.18
C VAL A 3 -1.37 -5.19 25.80
N LYS A 4 -0.98 -4.23 24.96
CA LYS A 4 -1.86 -3.18 24.42
C LYS A 4 -1.74 -3.10 22.91
N ILE A 5 -2.83 -2.71 22.26
CA ILE A 5 -2.82 -2.30 20.84
C ILE A 5 -2.29 -0.87 20.77
N LEU A 6 -1.48 -0.58 19.76
CA LEU A 6 -1.06 0.78 19.42
C LEU A 6 -1.75 1.18 18.12
N ASP A 7 -2.55 2.24 18.19
CA ASP A 7 -3.17 2.84 17.01
C ASP A 7 -2.18 3.82 16.40
N ILE A 8 -1.50 3.37 15.33
CA ILE A 8 -0.48 4.13 14.62
C ILE A 8 -1.07 4.61 13.29
N ASP A 9 -1.51 5.87 13.29
CA ASP A 9 -2.16 6.45 12.13
C ASP A 9 -1.16 7.03 11.15
N ASN A 10 0.00 7.52 11.57
CA ASN A 10 0.95 8.17 10.65
C ASN A 10 2.42 7.90 10.95
N LEU A 11 3.29 8.33 10.03
CA LEU A 11 4.72 8.10 10.13
C LEU A 11 5.37 8.75 11.36
N SER A 12 4.90 9.92 11.82
CA SER A 12 5.44 10.59 13.01
C SER A 12 5.16 9.76 14.26
N GLN A 13 3.91 9.36 14.46
CA GLN A 13 3.50 8.49 15.58
C GLN A 13 4.29 7.18 15.58
N ALA A 14 4.45 6.56 14.40
CA ALA A 14 5.26 5.35 14.26
C ALA A 14 6.71 5.57 14.70
N GLN A 15 7.31 6.72 14.36
CA GLN A 15 8.68 7.04 14.74
C GLN A 15 8.78 7.29 16.25
N GLU A 16 7.84 8.02 16.83
CA GLU A 16 7.78 8.34 18.26
C GLU A 16 7.64 7.06 19.11
N GLU A 17 6.67 6.21 18.81
CA GLU A 17 6.43 4.95 19.54
C GLU A 17 7.64 3.99 19.45
N ILE A 18 8.25 3.87 18.27
CA ILE A 18 9.42 3.01 18.07
C ILE A 18 10.67 3.62 18.75
N ALA A 19 10.82 4.94 18.77
CA ALA A 19 11.92 5.58 19.48
C ALA A 19 11.76 5.48 21.00
N ALA A 20 10.53 5.53 21.51
CA ALA A 20 10.23 5.46 22.95
C ALA A 20 10.67 4.14 23.60
N VAL A 21 10.76 3.05 22.84
CA VAL A 21 11.31 1.77 23.33
C VAL A 21 12.85 1.70 23.33
N GLY A 22 13.53 2.78 22.95
CA GLY A 22 15.00 2.86 22.91
C GLY A 22 15.64 2.29 21.64
N ALA A 23 14.88 2.15 20.54
CA ALA A 23 15.42 1.69 19.27
C ALA A 23 16.41 2.71 18.66
N SER A 24 17.42 2.21 17.93
CA SER A 24 18.40 3.10 17.29
C SER A 24 17.74 4.03 16.26
N PRO A 25 18.24 5.28 16.07
CA PRO A 25 17.67 6.21 15.09
C PRO A 25 17.61 5.67 13.67
N VAL A 26 18.57 4.81 13.28
CA VAL A 26 18.59 4.15 11.96
C VAL A 26 17.45 3.13 11.86
N SER A 27 17.26 2.31 12.90
CA SER A 27 16.19 1.31 12.96
C SER A 27 14.80 1.97 12.93
N VAL A 28 14.61 3.08 13.65
CA VAL A 28 13.35 3.84 13.66
C VAL A 28 12.93 4.21 12.23
N LYS A 29 13.84 4.78 11.44
CA LYS A 29 13.57 5.17 10.04
C LYS A 29 13.19 3.99 9.14
N ILE A 30 13.77 2.82 9.37
CA ILE A 30 13.52 1.60 8.59
C ILE A 30 12.18 0.94 8.99
N MET A 31 11.82 0.99 10.27
CA MET A 31 10.67 0.27 10.82
C MET A 31 9.38 1.10 10.80
N ALA A 32 9.44 2.42 10.98
CA ALA A 32 8.25 3.27 11.04
C ALA A 32 7.29 3.10 9.84
N PRO A 33 7.77 3.00 8.57
CA PRO A 33 6.87 2.78 7.43
C PRO A 33 6.17 1.41 7.42
N LYS A 34 6.63 0.45 8.24
CA LYS A 34 6.02 -0.89 8.38
C LYS A 34 4.89 -0.90 9.41
N ALA A 35 4.79 0.12 10.26
CA ALA A 35 3.77 0.22 11.29
C ALA A 35 2.51 0.97 10.82
N VAL A 36 2.61 1.75 9.75
CA VAL A 36 1.50 2.57 9.23
C VAL A 36 0.75 1.81 8.13
N PHE A 37 -0.49 1.38 8.42
CA PHE A 37 -1.35 0.65 7.49
C PHE A 37 -2.34 1.58 6.77
N ARG A 38 -2.63 1.31 5.50
CA ARG A 38 -3.56 2.09 4.67
C ARG A 38 -4.47 1.17 3.87
N VAL A 39 -5.72 1.62 3.75
CA VAL A 39 -6.75 1.04 2.88
C VAL A 39 -7.13 2.09 1.84
N ILE A 40 -6.91 1.80 0.55
CA ILE A 40 -7.06 2.78 -0.54
C ILE A 40 -7.98 2.20 -1.61
N LYS A 41 -9.04 2.93 -1.93
CA LYS A 41 -9.92 2.61 -3.06
C LYS A 41 -9.40 3.25 -4.36
N VAL A 42 -9.27 2.44 -5.41
CA VAL A 42 -8.95 2.90 -6.76
C VAL A 42 -10.14 2.57 -7.66
N SER A 43 -10.76 3.59 -8.23
CA SER A 43 -11.99 3.43 -9.03
C SER A 43 -11.76 3.51 -10.53
N GLY A 44 -12.60 2.79 -11.27
CA GLY A 44 -12.68 2.88 -12.73
C GLY A 44 -11.44 2.36 -13.47
N ILE A 45 -10.80 1.31 -12.95
CA ILE A 45 -9.63 0.70 -13.61
C ILE A 45 -10.04 -0.50 -14.44
N SER A 46 -9.23 -0.84 -15.45
CA SER A 46 -9.48 -2.03 -16.26
C SER A 46 -9.22 -3.32 -15.50
N ALA A 47 -9.86 -4.42 -15.90
CA ALA A 47 -9.61 -5.75 -15.33
C ALA A 47 -8.13 -6.14 -15.40
N THR A 48 -7.44 -5.82 -16.51
CA THR A 48 -6.00 -6.04 -16.66
C THR A 48 -5.19 -5.28 -15.61
N ALA A 49 -5.47 -3.98 -15.42
CA ALA A 49 -4.78 -3.17 -14.41
C ALA A 49 -5.07 -3.67 -12.99
N ALA A 50 -6.31 -4.08 -12.70
CA ALA A 50 -6.71 -4.66 -11.41
C ALA A 50 -5.94 -5.95 -11.10
N ASN A 51 -5.81 -6.84 -12.08
CA ASN A 51 -5.08 -8.11 -11.92
C ASN A 51 -3.58 -7.87 -11.72
N ILE A 52 -2.97 -6.94 -12.46
CA ILE A 52 -1.57 -6.54 -12.25
C ILE A 52 -1.40 -5.96 -10.84
N LEU A 53 -2.26 -5.04 -10.41
CA LEU A 53 -2.22 -4.45 -9.07
C LEU A 53 -2.31 -5.53 -7.99
N LYS A 54 -3.20 -6.51 -8.15
CA LYS A 54 -3.31 -7.62 -7.20
C LYS A 54 -2.04 -8.43 -7.10
N GLN A 55 -1.44 -8.79 -8.24
CA GLN A 55 -0.16 -9.51 -8.26
C GLN A 55 0.98 -8.71 -7.63
N GLU A 56 1.04 -7.41 -7.92
CA GLU A 56 2.03 -6.50 -7.33
C GLU A 56 1.83 -6.34 -5.82
N MET A 57 0.60 -6.16 -5.32
CA MET A 57 0.35 -6.08 -3.89
C MET A 57 0.74 -7.38 -3.18
N LEU A 58 0.28 -8.54 -3.68
CA LEU A 58 0.56 -9.84 -3.09
C LEU A 58 2.06 -10.16 -3.05
N SER A 59 2.78 -9.90 -4.14
CA SER A 59 4.24 -10.15 -4.20
C SER A 59 5.05 -9.27 -3.25
N LYS A 60 4.50 -8.16 -2.76
CA LYS A 60 5.14 -7.26 -1.78
C LYS A 60 4.61 -7.47 -0.36
N GLY A 61 3.69 -8.42 -0.17
CA GLY A 61 3.08 -8.80 1.11
C GLY A 61 1.89 -7.94 1.53
N GLY A 62 1.35 -7.11 0.63
CA GLY A 62 0.07 -6.43 0.82
C GLY A 62 -1.08 -7.24 0.20
N GLU A 63 -2.25 -6.62 0.08
CA GLU A 63 -3.45 -7.25 -0.49
C GLU A 63 -4.18 -6.30 -1.45
N ALA A 64 -4.90 -6.86 -2.41
CA ALA A 64 -5.84 -6.14 -3.26
C ALA A 64 -7.14 -6.94 -3.45
N ALA A 65 -8.25 -6.38 -2.96
CA ALA A 65 -9.57 -6.87 -3.27
C ALA A 65 -9.99 -6.38 -4.67
N VAL A 66 -10.24 -7.32 -5.57
CA VAL A 66 -10.74 -7.07 -6.94
C VAL A 66 -12.13 -7.68 -7.07
N TRP A 67 -12.96 -7.13 -7.96
CA TRP A 67 -14.28 -7.68 -8.23
C TRP A 67 -14.19 -9.03 -8.95
N ALA A 68 -15.18 -9.91 -8.77
CA ALA A 68 -15.15 -11.27 -9.31
C ALA A 68 -14.99 -11.31 -10.85
N GLY A 69 -15.57 -10.34 -11.55
CA GLY A 69 -15.47 -10.20 -13.00
C GLY A 69 -14.10 -9.73 -13.53
N ALA A 70 -13.18 -9.30 -12.65
CA ALA A 70 -11.82 -8.95 -13.05
C ALA A 70 -10.99 -10.21 -13.37
N VAL A 71 -11.20 -11.27 -12.60
CA VAL A 71 -10.41 -12.51 -12.66
C VAL A 71 -10.57 -13.21 -14.01
N ASN A 72 -11.78 -13.16 -14.57
CA ASN A 72 -12.10 -13.75 -15.88
C ASN A 72 -12.24 -12.71 -16.99
N CYS A 73 -11.87 -11.45 -16.73
CA CYS A 73 -11.99 -10.32 -17.66
C CYS A 73 -13.38 -10.12 -18.28
N LYS A 74 -14.45 -10.66 -17.67
CA LYS A 74 -15.83 -10.52 -18.20
C LYS A 74 -16.42 -9.13 -17.95
N GLN A 75 -15.99 -8.48 -16.87
CA GLN A 75 -16.35 -7.10 -16.57
C GLN A 75 -15.11 -6.23 -16.80
N PRO A 76 -15.11 -5.36 -17.83
CA PRO A 76 -13.88 -4.72 -18.30
C PRO A 76 -13.35 -3.67 -17.33
N THR A 77 -14.21 -3.07 -16.51
CA THR A 77 -13.85 -2.02 -15.56
C THR A 77 -14.50 -2.24 -14.20
N GLY A 78 -13.86 -1.71 -13.16
CA GLY A 78 -14.36 -1.79 -11.79
C GLY A 78 -13.46 -1.09 -10.79
N ASP A 79 -13.73 -1.33 -9.51
CA ASP A 79 -13.04 -0.74 -8.38
C ASP A 79 -12.16 -1.78 -7.67
N VAL A 80 -11.03 -1.33 -7.11
CA VAL A 80 -10.11 -2.16 -6.32
C VAL A 80 -9.87 -1.50 -4.97
N ILE A 81 -9.79 -2.32 -3.92
CA ILE A 81 -9.35 -1.88 -2.60
C ILE A 81 -7.95 -2.44 -2.36
N LEU A 82 -6.96 -1.56 -2.22
CA LEU A 82 -5.59 -1.89 -1.88
C LEU A 82 -5.39 -1.78 -0.38
N MET A 83 -4.69 -2.74 0.22
CA MET A 83 -4.46 -2.81 1.67
C MET A 83 -2.99 -3.14 1.92
N GLY A 84 -2.32 -2.35 2.76
CA GLY A 84 -0.93 -2.60 3.10
C GLY A 84 -0.27 -1.49 3.90
N THR A 85 0.98 -1.73 4.28
CA THR A 85 1.80 -0.75 4.99
C THR A 85 2.42 0.27 4.02
N LEU A 86 2.82 1.44 4.51
CA LEU A 86 3.56 2.42 3.69
C LEU A 86 4.81 1.81 3.05
N HIS A 87 5.51 0.92 3.75
CA HIS A 87 6.65 0.18 3.21
C HIS A 87 6.28 -0.65 1.98
N GLN A 88 5.15 -1.35 2.02
CA GLN A 88 4.65 -2.17 0.91
C GLN A 88 4.21 -1.30 -0.26
N PHE A 89 3.44 -0.24 0.00
CA PHE A 89 3.03 0.71 -1.05
C PHE A 89 4.22 1.36 -1.74
N ARG A 90 5.27 1.76 -1.00
CA ARG A 90 6.49 2.33 -1.59
C ARG A 90 7.18 1.36 -2.56
N LYS A 91 7.15 0.05 -2.27
CA LYS A 91 7.67 -0.98 -3.20
C LYS A 91 6.78 -1.15 -4.42
N VAL A 92 5.46 -1.23 -4.22
CA VAL A 92 4.47 -1.38 -5.30
C VAL A 92 4.53 -0.20 -6.26
N ILE A 93 4.57 1.05 -5.76
CA ILE A 93 4.68 2.26 -6.58
C ILE A 93 5.89 2.21 -7.51
N ARG A 94 7.04 1.71 -7.04
CA ARG A 94 8.25 1.56 -7.89
C ARG A 94 8.00 0.59 -9.04
N SER A 95 7.36 -0.55 -8.77
CA SER A 95 7.02 -1.53 -9.80
C SER A 95 5.98 -1.01 -10.79
N LEU A 96 4.94 -0.29 -10.34
CA LEU A 96 3.87 0.21 -11.21
C LEU A 96 4.33 1.22 -12.27
N ARG A 97 5.46 1.92 -12.05
CA ARG A 97 6.01 2.91 -12.99
C ARG A 97 6.43 2.32 -14.34
N ILE A 98 6.74 1.03 -14.38
CA ILE A 98 7.15 0.33 -15.62
C ILE A 98 6.04 -0.56 -16.19
N GLN A 99 4.92 -0.69 -15.48
CA GLN A 99 3.82 -1.56 -15.90
C GLN A 99 2.95 -0.88 -16.98
N PRO A 100 2.29 -1.66 -17.85
CA PRO A 100 1.42 -1.12 -18.89
C PRO A 100 0.09 -0.58 -18.34
N VAL A 101 -0.82 -0.17 -19.23
CA VAL A 101 -2.23 0.10 -18.91
C VAL A 101 -2.45 1.24 -17.90
N GLY A 102 -1.72 2.35 -18.06
CA GLY A 102 -1.93 3.58 -17.26
C GLY A 102 -1.50 3.50 -15.79
N LEU A 103 -0.93 2.37 -15.36
CA LEU A 103 -0.40 2.17 -14.01
C LEU A 103 0.71 3.16 -13.61
N PRO A 104 1.55 3.71 -14.51
CA PRO A 104 2.50 4.76 -14.14
C PRO A 104 1.80 6.02 -13.63
N LYS A 105 0.64 6.39 -14.19
CA LYS A 105 -0.17 7.52 -13.70
C LYS A 105 -0.77 7.21 -12.34
N LEU A 106 -1.20 5.97 -12.10
CA LEU A 106 -1.68 5.54 -10.79
C LEU A 106 -0.57 5.57 -9.74
N ALA A 107 0.66 5.16 -10.10
CA ALA A 107 1.81 5.19 -9.21
C ALA A 107 2.08 6.60 -8.68
N GLU A 108 2.02 7.62 -9.53
CA GLU A 108 2.21 9.01 -9.10
C GLU A 108 1.04 9.53 -8.24
N LYS A 109 -0.20 9.14 -8.53
CA LYS A 109 -1.36 9.46 -7.67
C LYS A 109 -1.21 8.83 -6.29
N LEU A 110 -0.83 7.56 -6.21
CA LEU A 110 -0.60 6.84 -4.96
C LEU A 110 0.57 7.46 -4.18
N LYS A 111 1.66 7.84 -4.86
CA LYS A 111 2.79 8.52 -4.24
C LYS A 111 2.36 9.81 -3.57
N LYS A 112 1.64 10.67 -4.30
CA LYS A 112 1.14 11.95 -3.77
C LYS A 112 0.17 11.76 -2.61
N LEU A 113 -0.73 10.77 -2.70
CA LEU A 113 -1.67 10.46 -1.61
C LEU A 113 -0.97 9.98 -0.33
N LEU A 114 0.20 9.36 -0.45
CA LEU A 114 0.95 8.76 0.66
C LEU A 114 2.16 9.61 1.11
N GLU A 115 2.34 10.81 0.57
CA GLU A 115 3.41 11.73 0.97
C GLU A 115 3.19 12.30 2.39
N ASP A 116 1.93 12.51 2.77
CA ASP A 116 1.51 13.07 4.08
C ASP A 116 0.97 11.99 5.05
N ALA A 117 1.16 10.72 4.70
CA ALA A 117 0.64 9.57 5.46
C ALA A 117 1.59 9.11 6.57
#